data_AF-A0AAU2HC43-F1
#
_entry.id   AF-A0AAU2HC43-F1
#
_cell.length_a   1.000
_cell.length_b   1.000
_cell.length_c   1.000
_cell.angle_alpha   90.00
_cell.angle_beta   90.00
_cell.angle_gamma   90.00
#
_symmetry.space_group_name_H-M   'P 1'
#
loop_
_entity.id
_entity.type
_entity.pdbx_description
1 polymer ?
#
loop_
_entity_poly.entity_id
_entity_poly.type
_entity_poly.pdbx_seq_one_letter_code
_entity_poly.pdbx_strand_id
1 'polypeptide(L)'
;MRAWAAGQDWLTLEWLPAYAPELNPVELLWSAIKTRELANLAGNHLADVADAAERGIHRVCSNEQLPWSFLTHTGLIIHPQPPQS
;
A
#
# COMPACT_ATOMS: atom_id res chain seq x y z
N MET A 1 -7.64 -15.05 11.70
CA MET A 1 -6.58 -14.16 11.17
C MET A 1 -5.30 -14.23 11.99
N ARG A 2 -5.29 -13.88 13.29
CA ARG A 2 -4.08 -13.95 14.13
C ARG A 2 -3.46 -15.35 14.25
N ALA A 3 -4.28 -16.38 14.40
CA ALA A 3 -3.80 -17.77 14.46
C ALA A 3 -3.13 -18.25 13.15
N TRP A 4 -3.57 -17.73 12.00
CA TRP A 4 -2.94 -18.03 10.71
C TRP A 4 -1.60 -17.28 10.57
N ALA A 5 -1.58 -16.00 10.94
CA ALA A 5 -0.37 -15.18 10.91
C ALA A 5 0.72 -15.70 11.88
N ALA A 6 0.32 -16.25 13.04
CA ALA A 6 1.25 -16.84 14.01
C ALA A 6 2.02 -18.06 13.48
N GLY A 7 1.58 -18.68 12.39
CA GLY A 7 2.30 -19.76 11.71
C GLY A 7 3.16 -19.29 10.53
N GLN A 8 3.35 -17.98 10.36
CA GLN A 8 4.10 -17.39 9.25
C GLN A 8 5.33 -16.64 9.79
N ASP A 9 6.49 -17.29 9.82
CA ASP A 9 7.73 -16.71 10.38
C ASP A 9 8.23 -15.46 9.62
N TRP A 10 7.74 -15.25 8.39
CA TRP A 10 8.07 -14.12 7.53
C TRP A 10 7.16 -12.89 7.74
N LEU A 11 6.08 -13.00 8.54
CA LEU A 11 5.05 -11.97 8.66
C LEU A 11 5.03 -11.33 10.06
N THR A 12 5.44 -10.07 10.13
CA THR A 12 5.27 -9.24 11.34
C THR A 12 3.95 -8.47 11.27
N LEU A 13 3.16 -8.50 12.35
CA LEU A 13 1.93 -7.71 12.46
C LEU A 13 2.16 -6.50 13.38
N GLU A 14 2.02 -5.31 12.83
CA GLU A 14 2.04 -4.06 13.58
C GLU A 14 0.61 -3.58 13.87
N TRP A 15 0.39 -3.01 15.06
CA TRP A 15 -0.89 -2.41 15.41
C TRP A 15 -0.94 -0.95 14.96
N LEU A 16 -2.04 -0.57 14.31
CA LEU A 16 -2.35 0.83 14.00
C LEU A 16 -3.59 1.28 14.80
N PRO A 17 -3.60 2.51 15.33
CA PRO A 17 -4.78 3.11 15.93
C PRO A 17 -5.98 3.08 14.99
N ALA A 18 -7.16 2.89 15.57
CA ALA A 18 -8.40 3.06 14.82
C ALA A 18 -8.51 4.50 14.32
N TYR A 19 -9.03 4.69 13.10
CA TYR A 19 -9.22 6.00 12.47
C TYR A 19 -7.94 6.83 12.29
N ALA A 20 -6.78 6.20 12.09
CA ALA A 20 -5.52 6.87 11.78
C ALA A 20 -5.09 6.64 10.30
N PRO A 21 -5.83 7.16 9.30
CA PRO A 21 -5.48 7.01 7.88
C PRO A 21 -4.11 7.61 7.54
N GLU A 22 -3.65 8.61 8.28
CA GLU A 22 -2.32 9.21 8.16
C GLU A 22 -1.17 8.22 8.43
N LEU A 23 -1.46 7.12 9.15
CA LEU A 23 -0.50 6.05 9.41
C LEU A 23 -0.58 4.91 8.40
N ASN A 24 -1.52 4.94 7.46
CA ASN A 24 -1.69 3.90 6.45
C ASN A 24 -1.04 4.34 5.11
N PRO A 25 0.11 3.77 4.70
CA PRO A 25 0.78 4.20 3.47
C PRO A 25 -0.01 3.87 2.20
N VAL A 26 -1.00 2.97 2.29
CA VAL A 26 -1.91 2.66 1.19
C VAL A 26 -2.83 3.85 0.87
N GLU A 27 -3.11 4.74 1.82
CA GLU A 27 -3.88 5.97 1.55
C GLU A 27 -3.11 6.93 0.63
N LEU A 28 -1.78 7.01 0.78
CA LEU A 28 -0.92 7.83 -0.09
C LEU A 28 -0.84 7.24 -1.50
N LEU A 29 -0.75 5.90 -1.61
CA LEU A 29 -0.88 5.20 -2.89
C LEU A 29 -2.21 5.55 -3.56
N TRP A 30 -3.32 5.45 -2.83
CA TRP A 30 -4.65 5.79 -3.37
C TRP A 30 -4.77 7.25 -3.77
N SER A 31 -4.21 8.17 -2.99
CA SER A 31 -4.16 9.59 -3.34
C SER A 31 -3.42 9.82 -4.67
N ALA A 32 -2.28 9.17 -4.87
CA ALA A 32 -1.50 9.25 -6.10
C ALA A 32 -2.22 8.67 -7.33
N ILE A 33 -3.00 7.61 -7.14
CA ILE A 33 -3.79 6.97 -8.22
C ILE A 33 -5.03 7.82 -8.55
N LYS A 34 -5.74 8.31 -7.53
CA LYS A 34 -6.96 9.13 -7.70
C LYS A 34 -6.70 10.43 -8.44
N THR A 35 -5.55 11.04 -8.19
CA THR A 35 -5.16 12.33 -8.78
C THR A 35 -4.61 12.22 -10.20
N ARG A 36 -4.34 11.00 -10.69
CA ARG A 36 -3.72 10.79 -12.00
C ARG A 36 -4.45 9.76 -12.86
N GLU A 37 -4.40 8.48 -12.51
CA GLU A 37 -4.97 7.41 -13.36
C GLU A 37 -6.50 7.39 -13.34
N LEU A 38 -7.10 7.73 -12.19
CA LEU A 38 -8.55 7.81 -12.06
C LEU A 38 -9.07 9.23 -12.24
N ALA A 39 -8.19 10.20 -12.45
CA ALA A 39 -8.59 11.58 -12.66
C ALA A 39 -9.43 11.69 -13.93
N ASN A 40 -10.70 12.08 -13.78
CA ASN A 40 -11.67 12.22 -14.87
C ASN A 40 -11.90 10.94 -15.69
N LEU A 41 -11.63 9.75 -15.12
CA LEU A 41 -11.91 8.49 -15.80
C LEU A 41 -13.43 8.30 -15.90
N ALA A 42 -13.96 8.42 -17.12
CA ALA A 42 -15.35 8.12 -17.45
C ALA A 42 -15.44 6.72 -18.09
N GLY A 43 -15.18 5.69 -17.30
CA GLY A 43 -15.35 4.30 -17.72
C GLY A 43 -16.83 3.90 -17.76
N ASN A 44 -17.18 2.98 -18.66
CA ASN A 44 -18.53 2.41 -18.73
C ASN A 44 -18.63 1.09 -17.94
N HIS A 45 -17.48 0.54 -17.54
CA HIS A 45 -17.37 -0.76 -16.89
C HIS A 45 -16.46 -0.68 -15.67
N LEU A 46 -16.71 -1.58 -14.70
CA LEU A 46 -15.85 -1.72 -13.53
C LEU A 46 -14.41 -2.10 -13.92
N ALA A 47 -14.25 -2.86 -15.01
CA ALA A 47 -12.93 -3.23 -15.54
C ALA A 47 -12.09 -1.99 -15.89
N ASP A 48 -12.69 -0.93 -16.44
CA ASP A 48 -11.96 0.29 -16.80
C ASP A 48 -11.29 0.94 -15.57
N VAL A 49 -12.00 0.91 -14.44
CA VAL A 49 -11.53 1.43 -13.15
C VAL A 49 -10.45 0.53 -12.55
N ALA A 50 -10.64 -0.80 -12.63
CA ALA A 50 -9.67 -1.78 -12.16
C ALA A 50 -8.35 -1.65 -12.92
N ASP A 51 -8.41 -1.61 -14.25
CA ASP A 51 -7.23 -1.48 -15.12
C ASP A 51 -6.51 -0.15 -14.86
N ALA A 52 -7.25 0.93 -14.63
CA ALA A 52 -6.66 2.22 -14.29
C ALA A 52 -5.95 2.20 -12.92
N ALA A 53 -6.56 1.57 -11.92
CA ALA A 53 -5.93 1.39 -10.62
C ALA A 53 -4.66 0.53 -10.72
N GLU A 54 -4.70 -0.58 -11.47
CA GLU A 54 -3.55 -1.46 -11.70
C GLU A 54 -2.41 -0.73 -12.41
N ARG A 55 -2.70 0.05 -13.45
CA ARG A 55 -1.71 0.93 -14.11
C ARG A 55 -1.06 1.90 -13.12
N GLY A 56 -1.85 2.46 -12.21
CA GLY A 56 -1.37 3.38 -11.18
C GLY A 56 -0.43 2.69 -10.19
N ILE A 57 -0.77 1.47 -9.75
CA ILE A 57 0.08 0.63 -8.92
C ILE A 57 1.39 0.32 -9.64
N HIS A 58 1.34 -0.15 -10.89
CA HIS A 58 2.54 -0.43 -11.68
C HIS A 58 3.43 0.80 -11.84
N ARG A 59 2.86 1.98 -12.10
CA ARG A 59 3.62 3.23 -12.17
C ARG A 59 4.33 3.52 -10.85
N VAL A 60 3.64 3.43 -9.72
CA VAL A 60 4.25 3.67 -8.41
C VAL A 60 5.37 2.66 -8.15
N CYS A 61 5.12 1.37 -8.39
CA CYS A 61 6.11 0.32 -8.20
C CYS A 61 7.28 0.36 -9.20
N SER A 62 7.12 0.99 -10.37
CA SER A 62 8.21 1.16 -11.34
C SER A 62 9.31 2.11 -10.87
N ASN A 63 9.03 2.92 -9.84
CA ASN A 63 10.02 3.71 -9.13
C ASN A 63 10.06 3.25 -7.69
N GLU A 64 11.04 2.41 -7.35
CA GLU A 64 11.20 1.83 -6.02
C GLU A 64 11.18 2.88 -4.90
N GLN A 65 11.61 4.11 -5.16
CA GLN A 65 11.61 5.17 -4.15
C GLN A 65 10.19 5.61 -3.74
N LEU A 66 9.20 5.50 -4.63
CA LEU A 66 7.84 5.97 -4.34
C LEU A 66 7.15 5.16 -3.24
N PRO A 67 7.05 3.81 -3.32
CA PRO A 67 6.53 3.00 -2.22
C PRO A 67 7.24 3.25 -0.88
N TRP A 68 8.57 3.34 -0.90
CA TRP A 68 9.35 3.63 0.30
C TRP A 68 9.08 5.02 0.86
N SER A 69 8.90 6.03 0.01
CA SER A 69 8.55 7.39 0.44
C SER A 69 7.17 7.46 1.10
N PHE A 70 6.19 6.67 0.60
CA PHE A 70 4.85 6.61 1.19
C PHE A 70 4.90 5.98 2.58
N LEU A 71 5.66 4.90 2.74
CA LEU A 71 5.91 4.32 4.05
C LEU A 71 6.60 5.33 4.99
N THR A 72 7.65 6.00 4.50
CA THR A 72 8.41 6.98 5.29
C THR A 72 7.53 8.14 5.76
N HIS A 73 6.58 8.59 4.94
CA HIS A 73 5.66 9.66 5.29
C HIS A 73 4.74 9.31 6.47
N THR A 74 4.43 8.03 6.65
CA THR A 74 3.63 7.55 7.81
C THR A 74 4.45 7.45 9.11
N GLY A 75 5.77 7.66 9.05
CA GLY A 75 6.68 7.45 10.17
C GLY A 75 6.92 5.98 10.53
N LEU A 76 6.33 5.04 9.78
CA LEU A 76 6.52 3.61 9.96
C LEU A 76 7.87 3.17 9.36
N ILE A 77 8.51 2.22 10.03
CA ILE A 77 9.79 1.63 9.62
C ILE A 77 9.57 0.11 9.53
N ILE A 78 9.94 -0.52 8.41
CA ILE A 78 9.98 -1.98 8.36
C ILE A 78 11.22 -2.42 9.15
N HIS A 79 10.99 -3.05 10.30
CA HIS A 79 12.05 -3.68 11.06
C HIS A 79 12.39 -5.02 10.40
N PRO A 80 13.60 -5.21 9.83
CA PRO A 80 14.01 -6.53 9.38
C PRO A 80 14.08 -7.46 10.60
N GLN A 81 13.30 -8.54 10.60
CA GLN A 81 13.49 -9.63 11.56
C GLN A 81 14.86 -10.28 11.30
N PRO A 82 15.72 -10.45 12.32
CA PRO A 82 16.91 -11.28 12.16
C PRO A 82 16.47 -12.72 11.81
N PRO A 83 17.21 -13.44 10.95
CA PRO A 83 16.88 -14.82 10.61
C PRO A 83 16.84 -15.67 11.89
N GLN A 84 15.69 -16.30 12.14
CA GLN A 84 15.55 -17.25 13.24
C GLN A 84 16.36 -18.50 12.87
N SER A 85 17.37 -18.82 13.70
CA SER A 85 18.30 -19.94 13.51
C SER A 85 17.67 -21.29 13.78
#